data_AF-A0A409Y8B2-F1
#
_entry.id   AF-A0A409Y8B2-F1
#
_cell.length_a   1.000
_cell.length_b   1.000
_cell.length_c   1.000
_cell.angle_alpha   90.00
_cell.angle_beta   90.00
_cell.angle_gamma   90.00
#
_symmetry.space_group_name_H-M   'P 1'
#
loop_
_entity.id
_entity.type
_entity.pdbx_description
1 polymer ?
#
loop_
_entity_poly.entity_id
_entity_poly.type
_entity_poly.pdbx_seq_one_letter_code
_entity_poly.pdbx_strand_id
1 'polypeptide(L)'
;MTTEHLRAVIESTSTALHYTEEWTSILPLPKMFNLTAFRNYPFSEKLFTVPEGRKGSMFYTFTGITRLYLQGTVDYFSPDQTPNHHLRCSLEPSDTGTVVESMGGSTDGTYTENLMDLCDARNLSPSISYTLNFTLETISGQPVYLDRLLIEPTPSFDIDKTTVIMDGRHTMIQYDSKWDGSQYELRTTNKTQAKMILDFNGTSVRWVAFWHRSMAAGSSMASWRVDDSAFQTFNLPAIDTTDDDTVYLEDQLFETSDFPFGEHRLEVVHLGPESLRPLSLHHLVIEKSAQVHLGPSPSPSTSSGSIPSGHSTPTNNDESNGLSQGAKIAIGVSTSIVDENGSNHSKL
;
A
#
# COMPACT_ATOMS: atom_id res chain seq x y z
N MET A 1 4.94 -22.42 -8.44
CA MET A 1 5.85 -21.28 -8.45
C MET A 1 5.08 -20.12 -7.85
N THR A 2 5.46 -19.65 -6.67
CA THR A 2 4.84 -18.49 -6.04
C THR A 2 5.29 -17.26 -6.83
N THR A 3 4.35 -16.56 -7.45
CA THR A 3 4.64 -15.33 -8.19
C THR A 3 5.18 -14.31 -7.19
N GLU A 4 6.32 -13.68 -7.51
CA GLU A 4 6.81 -12.55 -6.72
C GLU A 4 5.82 -11.40 -6.90
N HIS A 5 5.15 -11.00 -5.82
CA HIS A 5 4.13 -9.96 -5.89
C HIS A 5 4.77 -8.60 -5.56
N LEU A 6 5.29 -7.94 -6.59
CA LEU A 6 5.45 -6.50 -6.58
C LEU A 6 4.16 -5.89 -7.13
N ARG A 7 3.55 -4.98 -6.37
CA ARG A 7 2.34 -4.26 -6.81
C ARG A 7 2.63 -2.78 -6.88
N ALA A 8 2.17 -2.10 -7.92
CA ALA A 8 2.15 -0.65 -7.96
C ALA A 8 0.82 -0.14 -7.38
N VAL A 9 0.87 1.01 -6.71
CA VAL A 9 -0.28 1.63 -6.08
C VAL A 9 -0.68 2.89 -6.83
N ILE A 10 -1.96 3.00 -7.16
CA ILE A 10 -2.57 4.24 -7.62
C ILE A 10 -3.53 4.72 -6.53
N GLU A 11 -3.15 5.75 -5.81
CA GLU A 11 -3.99 6.34 -4.76
C GLU A 11 -5.25 6.97 -5.35
N SER A 12 -6.34 7.01 -4.57
CA SER A 12 -7.60 7.64 -4.99
C SER A 12 -7.49 9.12 -5.38
N THR A 13 -6.46 9.82 -4.90
CA THR A 13 -6.19 11.22 -5.26
C THR A 13 -5.42 11.37 -6.58
N SER A 14 -4.96 10.27 -7.17
CA SER A 14 -4.17 10.29 -8.40
C SER A 14 -4.95 10.92 -9.55
N THR A 15 -4.29 11.82 -10.28
CA THR A 15 -4.85 12.42 -11.50
C THR A 15 -5.02 11.41 -12.65
N ALA A 16 -4.48 10.20 -12.51
CA ALA A 16 -4.74 9.11 -13.45
C ALA A 16 -6.16 8.55 -13.32
N LEU A 17 -6.83 8.80 -12.19
CA LEU A 17 -8.21 8.41 -11.96
C LEU A 17 -9.14 9.54 -12.37
N HIS A 18 -10.10 9.21 -13.22
CA HIS A 18 -11.09 10.16 -13.70
C HIS A 18 -12.43 9.88 -13.02
N TYR A 19 -12.84 10.77 -12.11
CA TYR A 19 -14.11 10.70 -11.42
C TYR A 19 -15.17 11.51 -12.16
N THR A 20 -16.36 10.95 -12.33
CA THR A 20 -17.53 11.64 -12.89
C THR A 20 -18.69 11.59 -11.92
N GLU A 21 -19.61 12.56 -12.04
CA GLU A 21 -20.80 12.70 -11.19
C GLU A 21 -20.44 13.17 -9.77
N GLU A 22 -21.12 12.70 -8.72
CA GLU A 22 -21.15 13.35 -7.40
C GLU A 22 -20.16 12.74 -6.39
N TRP A 23 -18.93 12.44 -6.80
CA TRP A 23 -17.90 12.01 -5.87
C TRP A 23 -17.50 13.13 -4.90
N THR A 24 -17.30 12.75 -3.65
CA THR A 24 -16.79 13.64 -2.60
C THR A 24 -15.56 13.00 -1.95
N SER A 25 -14.54 13.81 -1.69
CA SER A 25 -13.38 13.36 -0.93
C SER A 25 -13.57 13.64 0.56
N ILE A 26 -13.19 12.70 1.41
CA ILE A 26 -13.14 12.88 2.86
C ILE A 26 -11.78 12.45 3.40
N LEU A 27 -11.46 12.85 4.62
CA LEU A 27 -10.36 12.24 5.37
C LEU A 27 -10.85 10.91 5.99
N PRO A 28 -9.98 9.91 6.14
CA PRO A 28 -10.26 8.74 6.95
C PRO A 28 -10.86 9.09 8.32
N LEU A 29 -11.97 8.45 8.66
CA LEU A 29 -12.65 8.69 9.94
C LEU A 29 -11.84 8.10 11.10
N PRO A 30 -11.83 8.70 12.31
CA PRO A 30 -11.07 8.18 13.44
C PRO A 30 -11.33 6.70 13.75
N LYS A 31 -12.57 6.22 13.57
CA LYS A 31 -12.93 4.81 13.77
C LYS A 31 -12.24 3.85 12.81
N MET A 32 -11.88 4.29 11.60
CA MET A 32 -11.17 3.47 10.61
C MET A 32 -9.76 3.11 11.07
N PHE A 33 -9.21 3.82 12.07
CA PHE A 33 -7.92 3.50 12.68
C PHE A 33 -8.04 2.53 13.86
N ASN A 34 -9.25 2.06 14.18
CA ASN A 34 -9.42 0.99 15.15
C ASN A 34 -9.19 -0.36 14.49
N LEU A 35 -7.98 -0.92 14.64
CA LEU A 35 -7.60 -2.18 14.04
C LEU A 35 -8.39 -3.39 14.57
N THR A 36 -9.00 -3.32 15.77
CA THR A 36 -9.90 -4.40 16.21
C THR A 36 -11.21 -4.41 15.42
N ALA A 37 -11.62 -3.25 14.90
CA ALA A 37 -12.83 -3.11 14.11
C ALA A 37 -12.59 -3.25 12.59
N PHE A 38 -11.52 -2.64 12.05
CA PHE A 38 -11.28 -2.54 10.59
C PHE A 38 -10.12 -3.40 10.07
N ARG A 39 -9.37 -4.09 10.95
CA ARG A 39 -8.23 -5.01 10.70
C ARG A 39 -6.98 -4.43 10.04
N ASN A 40 -7.15 -3.45 9.16
CA ASN A 40 -6.12 -2.70 8.46
C ASN A 40 -6.31 -1.22 8.70
N TYR A 41 -5.32 -0.40 8.35
CA TYR A 41 -5.49 1.04 8.20
C TYR A 41 -5.95 1.40 6.78
N PRO A 42 -6.70 2.49 6.58
CA PRO A 42 -6.86 3.08 5.26
C PRO A 42 -5.48 3.44 4.71
N PHE A 43 -5.28 3.24 3.41
CA PHE A 43 -3.98 3.48 2.80
C PHE A 43 -3.79 4.95 2.43
N SER A 44 -4.79 5.54 1.78
CA SER A 44 -4.73 6.89 1.24
C SER A 44 -5.10 7.94 2.29
N GLU A 45 -4.47 9.12 2.21
CA GLU A 45 -4.78 10.25 3.08
C GLU A 45 -6.20 10.79 2.89
N LYS A 46 -6.75 10.61 1.68
CA LYS A 46 -8.12 10.95 1.33
C LYS A 46 -8.80 9.73 0.76
N LEU A 47 -10.06 9.58 1.10
CA LEU A 47 -10.93 8.55 0.54
C LEU A 47 -12.03 9.22 -0.27
N PHE A 48 -12.54 8.51 -1.27
CA PHE A 48 -13.61 9.03 -2.12
C PHE A 48 -14.90 8.26 -1.90
N THR A 49 -16.02 8.95 -1.75
CA THR A 49 -17.33 8.32 -1.56
C THR A 49 -18.41 9.06 -2.34
N VAL A 50 -19.53 8.36 -2.56
CA VAL A 50 -20.72 8.88 -3.22
C VAL A 50 -21.78 9.15 -2.15
N PRO A 51 -22.34 10.37 -2.06
CA PRO A 51 -23.38 10.70 -1.09
C PRO A 51 -24.61 9.79 -1.18
N GLU A 52 -25.36 9.72 -0.09
CA GLU A 52 -26.60 8.96 -0.03
C GLU A 52 -27.63 9.41 -1.09
N GLY A 53 -28.24 8.43 -1.75
CA GLY A 53 -29.19 8.61 -2.84
C GLY A 53 -28.55 8.98 -4.19
N ARG A 54 -27.22 8.93 -4.30
CA ARG A 54 -26.46 9.39 -5.47
C ARG A 54 -25.65 8.27 -6.11
N LYS A 55 -25.12 8.59 -7.29
CA LYS A 55 -24.30 7.71 -8.10
C LYS A 55 -23.02 8.43 -8.51
N GLY A 56 -21.94 7.67 -8.60
CA GLY A 56 -20.65 8.11 -9.12
C GLY A 56 -19.98 7.02 -9.94
N SER A 57 -19.20 7.44 -10.93
CA SER A 57 -18.32 6.53 -11.68
C SER A 57 -16.86 7.00 -11.62
N MET A 58 -15.94 6.04 -11.54
CA MET A 58 -14.49 6.25 -11.60
C MET A 58 -13.94 5.45 -12.78
N PHE A 59 -13.08 6.09 -13.57
CA PHE A 59 -12.44 5.49 -14.73
C PHE A 59 -10.93 5.45 -14.57
N TYR A 60 -10.31 4.36 -15.02
CA TYR A 60 -8.86 4.21 -15.07
C TYR A 60 -8.44 3.47 -16.33
N THR A 61 -7.68 4.14 -17.20
CA THR A 61 -7.14 3.55 -18.44
C THR A 61 -5.71 3.09 -18.21
N PHE A 62 -5.40 1.85 -18.59
CA PHE A 62 -4.10 1.24 -18.35
C PHE A 62 -3.71 0.24 -19.45
N THR A 63 -2.42 -0.07 -19.52
CA THR A 63 -1.82 -1.11 -20.36
C THR A 63 -0.62 -1.70 -19.58
N GLY A 64 -0.14 -2.89 -19.96
CA GLY A 64 1.07 -3.45 -19.35
C GLY A 64 0.88 -3.99 -17.93
N ILE A 65 -0.34 -4.42 -17.57
CA ILE A 65 -0.63 -5.06 -16.28
C ILE A 65 -1.32 -6.40 -16.50
N THR A 66 -1.18 -7.32 -15.55
CA THR A 66 -1.81 -8.67 -15.62
C THR A 66 -2.98 -8.82 -14.66
N ARG A 67 -3.04 -7.99 -13.61
CA ARG A 67 -4.10 -7.99 -12.61
C ARG A 67 -4.28 -6.60 -12.01
N LEU A 68 -5.50 -6.29 -11.59
CA LEU A 68 -5.86 -5.06 -10.91
C LEU A 68 -6.85 -5.35 -9.79
N TYR A 69 -6.68 -4.67 -8.66
CA TYR A 69 -7.59 -4.67 -7.54
C TYR A 69 -8.03 -3.23 -7.28
N LEU A 70 -9.33 -2.99 -7.17
CA LEU A 70 -9.85 -1.76 -6.60
C LEU A 70 -10.14 -2.02 -5.13
N GLN A 71 -9.52 -1.28 -4.23
CA GLN A 71 -9.68 -1.44 -2.79
C GLN A 71 -10.37 -0.24 -2.16
N GLY A 72 -11.12 -0.51 -1.10
CA GLY A 72 -11.83 0.52 -0.37
C GLY A 72 -12.07 0.16 1.10
N THR A 73 -12.74 1.06 1.79
CA THR A 73 -13.26 0.84 3.13
C THR A 73 -14.77 0.61 3.06
N VAL A 74 -15.23 -0.45 3.70
CA VAL A 74 -16.66 -0.72 3.90
C VAL A 74 -16.93 -0.63 5.40
N ASP A 75 -17.87 0.23 5.76
CA ASP A 75 -18.23 0.54 7.14
C ASP A 75 -19.62 0.00 7.43
N TYR A 76 -19.67 -1.11 8.17
CA TYR A 76 -20.87 -1.82 8.58
C TYR A 76 -21.67 -2.46 7.44
N PHE A 77 -21.21 -3.61 6.96
CA PHE A 77 -22.03 -4.55 6.21
C PHE A 77 -22.75 -5.48 7.20
N SER A 78 -24.06 -5.66 7.12
CA SER A 78 -24.77 -6.70 7.88
C SER A 78 -25.24 -7.79 6.92
N PRO A 79 -24.92 -9.06 7.13
CA PRO A 79 -25.24 -10.13 6.17
C PRO A 79 -26.76 -10.35 6.07
N ASP A 80 -27.50 -10.03 7.14
CA ASP A 80 -28.97 -10.07 7.19
C ASP A 80 -29.64 -8.85 6.54
N GLN A 81 -28.87 -7.82 6.15
CA GLN A 81 -29.39 -6.64 5.49
C GLN A 81 -28.98 -6.65 4.01
N THR A 82 -29.92 -6.32 3.14
CA THR A 82 -29.59 -6.04 1.74
C THR A 82 -28.54 -4.92 1.70
N PRO A 83 -27.44 -5.07 0.94
CA PRO A 83 -26.44 -4.02 0.81
C PRO A 83 -27.14 -2.73 0.40
N ASN A 84 -26.94 -1.65 1.15
CA ASN A 84 -27.56 -0.36 0.83
C ASN A 84 -26.74 0.42 -0.22
N HIS A 85 -26.09 -0.30 -1.12
CA HIS A 85 -25.33 0.26 -2.23
C HIS A 85 -25.36 -0.71 -3.42
N HIS A 86 -25.19 -0.17 -4.62
CA HIS A 86 -24.94 -0.94 -5.83
C HIS A 86 -23.56 -0.62 -6.34
N LEU A 87 -22.76 -1.67 -6.47
CA LEU A 87 -21.41 -1.59 -6.99
C LEU A 87 -21.39 -2.30 -8.34
N ARG A 88 -20.74 -1.69 -9.34
CA ARG A 88 -20.50 -2.33 -10.63
C ARG A 88 -19.08 -2.11 -11.12
N CYS A 89 -18.48 -3.15 -11.66
CA CYS A 89 -17.15 -3.10 -12.26
C CYS A 89 -17.21 -3.64 -13.70
N SER A 90 -16.74 -2.86 -14.67
CA SER A 90 -16.58 -3.34 -16.05
C SER A 90 -15.23 -2.94 -16.64
N LEU A 91 -14.77 -3.71 -17.62
CA LEU A 91 -13.57 -3.43 -18.41
C LEU A 91 -13.93 -3.27 -19.87
N GLU A 92 -13.33 -2.28 -20.51
CA GLU A 92 -13.39 -2.10 -21.95
C GLU A 92 -11.97 -2.18 -22.54
N PRO A 93 -11.69 -3.07 -23.52
CA PRO A 93 -12.60 -4.07 -24.09
C PRO A 93 -12.89 -5.25 -23.15
N SER A 94 -14.08 -5.84 -23.25
CA SER A 94 -14.56 -6.92 -22.39
C SER A 94 -13.98 -8.31 -22.70
N ASP A 95 -13.27 -8.44 -23.82
CA ASP A 95 -13.21 -9.70 -24.56
C ASP A 95 -12.07 -10.62 -24.09
N THR A 96 -11.23 -10.15 -23.17
CA THR A 96 -9.97 -10.81 -22.79
C THR A 96 -9.71 -10.86 -21.29
N GLY A 97 -10.33 -9.98 -20.50
CA GLY A 97 -10.19 -9.96 -19.03
C GLY A 97 -11.44 -10.48 -18.34
N THR A 98 -11.27 -11.14 -17.19
CA THR A 98 -12.40 -11.42 -16.30
C THR A 98 -12.43 -10.36 -15.22
N VAL A 99 -13.54 -9.61 -15.15
CA VAL A 99 -13.83 -8.73 -14.01
C VAL A 99 -14.75 -9.48 -13.07
N VAL A 100 -14.34 -9.58 -11.82
CA VAL A 100 -15.18 -10.08 -10.74
C VAL A 100 -15.45 -8.90 -9.83
N GLU A 101 -16.73 -8.56 -9.68
CA GLU A 101 -17.17 -7.72 -8.58
C GLU A 101 -16.89 -8.49 -7.29
N SER A 102 -15.93 -7.98 -6.53
CA SER A 102 -15.55 -8.57 -5.26
C SER A 102 -16.31 -7.77 -4.21
N MET A 103 -17.45 -8.28 -3.78
CA MET A 103 -17.88 -8.04 -2.42
C MET A 103 -18.04 -9.44 -1.87
N GLY A 104 -16.95 -9.91 -1.28
CA GLY A 104 -16.86 -11.24 -0.71
C GLY A 104 -18.11 -11.46 0.14
N GLY A 105 -18.98 -12.35 -0.34
CA GLY A 105 -20.05 -12.94 0.45
C GLY A 105 -19.44 -13.80 1.53
N SER A 106 -18.82 -13.15 2.51
CA SER A 106 -18.78 -13.59 3.89
C SER A 106 -20.18 -14.06 4.28
N THR A 107 -20.49 -15.36 4.28
CA THR A 107 -21.78 -15.84 4.79
C THR A 107 -21.92 -15.62 6.30
N ASP A 108 -20.82 -15.25 6.97
CA ASP A 108 -20.66 -15.34 8.42
C ASP A 108 -20.25 -13.97 9.01
N GLY A 109 -21.19 -13.03 9.06
CA GLY A 109 -21.10 -11.88 9.98
C GLY A 109 -21.13 -10.49 9.36
N THR A 110 -21.17 -9.49 10.25
CA THR A 110 -21.08 -8.08 9.88
C THR A 110 -19.63 -7.72 9.55
N TYR A 111 -19.38 -7.03 8.44
CA TYR A 111 -18.01 -6.65 8.04
C TYR A 111 -17.82 -5.14 8.11
N THR A 112 -16.77 -4.76 8.82
CA THR A 112 -16.20 -3.42 8.80
C THR A 112 -14.74 -3.63 8.49
N GLU A 113 -14.28 -3.20 7.32
CA GLU A 113 -12.95 -3.57 6.84
C GLU A 113 -12.36 -2.48 5.95
N ASN A 114 -11.11 -2.13 6.24
CA ASN A 114 -10.29 -1.31 5.36
C ASN A 114 -9.57 -2.21 4.35
N LEU A 115 -9.30 -1.64 3.17
CA LEU A 115 -8.60 -2.31 2.07
C LEU A 115 -9.34 -3.54 1.52
N MET A 116 -10.67 -3.55 1.65
CA MET A 116 -11.54 -4.56 1.05
C MET A 116 -11.46 -4.46 -0.48
N ASP A 117 -11.20 -5.59 -1.15
CA ASP A 117 -11.25 -5.68 -2.62
C ASP A 117 -12.70 -5.50 -3.07
N LEU A 118 -12.98 -4.38 -3.75
CA LEU A 118 -14.24 -3.98 -4.37
C LEU A 118 -14.40 -4.51 -5.81
N CYS A 119 -13.30 -4.52 -6.57
CA CYS A 119 -13.21 -5.12 -7.89
C CYS A 119 -11.91 -5.91 -8.01
N ASP A 120 -11.96 -7.04 -8.71
CA ASP A 120 -10.77 -7.80 -9.08
C ASP A 120 -10.81 -8.13 -10.57
N ALA A 121 -9.86 -7.57 -11.31
CA ALA A 121 -9.69 -7.80 -12.73
C ALA A 121 -8.49 -8.70 -12.96
N ARG A 122 -8.71 -9.91 -13.47
CA ARG A 122 -7.70 -10.96 -13.65
C ARG A 122 -7.50 -11.35 -15.11
N ASN A 123 -6.37 -12.02 -15.36
CA ASN A 123 -6.00 -12.57 -16.67
C ASN A 123 -5.94 -11.49 -17.77
N LEU A 124 -5.49 -10.29 -17.40
CA LEU A 124 -5.40 -9.16 -18.32
C LEU A 124 -4.22 -9.37 -19.28
N SER A 125 -4.42 -9.06 -20.56
CA SER A 125 -3.33 -9.10 -21.54
C SER A 125 -2.50 -7.83 -21.44
N PRO A 126 -1.19 -7.90 -21.17
CA PRO A 126 -0.36 -6.71 -21.06
C PRO A 126 -0.26 -5.85 -22.32
N SER A 127 -0.59 -6.42 -23.49
CA SER A 127 -0.54 -5.76 -24.79
C SER A 127 -1.81 -5.00 -25.16
N ILE A 128 -2.87 -5.11 -24.36
CA ILE A 128 -4.16 -4.46 -24.60
C ILE A 128 -4.31 -3.28 -23.65
N SER A 129 -4.76 -2.14 -24.18
CA SER A 129 -5.18 -1.02 -23.36
C SER A 129 -6.61 -1.27 -22.89
N TYR A 130 -6.82 -1.28 -21.58
CA TYR A 130 -8.13 -1.40 -20.97
C TYR A 130 -8.54 -0.09 -20.30
N THR A 131 -9.84 0.09 -20.14
CA THR A 131 -10.43 1.10 -19.24
C THR A 131 -11.31 0.39 -18.23
N LEU A 132 -10.94 0.47 -16.95
CA LEU A 132 -11.81 0.12 -15.83
C LEU A 132 -12.88 1.20 -15.69
N ASN A 133 -14.14 0.79 -15.64
CA ASN A 133 -15.26 1.61 -15.20
C ASN A 133 -15.79 1.01 -13.90
N PHE A 134 -15.58 1.75 -12.81
CA PHE A 134 -16.17 1.46 -11.51
C PHE A 134 -17.35 2.38 -11.27
N THR A 135 -18.49 1.84 -10.88
CA THR A 135 -19.68 2.60 -10.57
C THR A 135 -20.19 2.27 -9.18
N LEU A 136 -20.44 3.29 -8.38
CA LEU A 136 -20.98 3.19 -7.03
C LEU A 136 -22.26 4.01 -6.92
N GLU A 137 -23.35 3.38 -6.49
CA GLU A 137 -24.61 4.02 -6.13
C GLU A 137 -24.87 3.76 -4.66
N THR A 138 -24.92 4.81 -3.85
CA THR A 138 -25.22 4.72 -2.42
C THR A 138 -26.71 4.90 -2.21
N ILE A 139 -27.40 3.89 -1.68
CA ILE A 139 -28.86 3.95 -1.48
C ILE A 139 -29.19 4.60 -0.13
N SER A 140 -28.66 4.06 0.97
CA SER A 140 -28.86 4.63 2.31
C SER A 140 -27.84 4.18 3.37
N GLY A 141 -27.47 5.07 4.29
CA GLY A 141 -26.90 4.74 5.61
C GLY A 141 -25.49 4.11 5.70
N GLN A 142 -24.97 3.45 4.66
CA GLN A 142 -23.68 2.75 4.69
C GLN A 142 -22.75 3.27 3.59
N PRO A 143 -21.76 4.09 3.96
CA PRO A 143 -20.82 4.63 2.99
C PRO A 143 -19.77 3.59 2.60
N VAL A 144 -19.56 3.45 1.29
CA VAL A 144 -18.38 2.79 0.72
C VAL A 144 -17.38 3.87 0.35
N TYR A 145 -16.12 3.68 0.76
CA TYR A 145 -15.05 4.63 0.49
C TYR A 145 -14.01 3.99 -0.42
N LEU A 146 -13.78 4.56 -1.58
CA LEU A 146 -12.71 4.17 -2.48
C LEU A 146 -11.38 4.70 -1.93
N ASP A 147 -10.40 3.79 -1.82
CA ASP A 147 -9.10 4.06 -1.22
C ASP A 147 -7.99 4.06 -2.28
N ARG A 148 -7.74 2.92 -2.93
CA ARG A 148 -6.64 2.78 -3.90
C ARG A 148 -6.90 1.72 -4.95
N LEU A 149 -6.10 1.74 -6.01
CA LEU A 149 -5.93 0.61 -6.91
C LEU A 149 -4.56 -0.04 -6.66
N LEU A 150 -4.55 -1.37 -6.65
CA LEU A 150 -3.33 -2.16 -6.72
C LEU A 150 -3.24 -2.79 -8.11
N ILE A 151 -2.10 -2.64 -8.76
CA ILE A 151 -1.84 -3.26 -10.07
C ILE A 151 -0.66 -4.22 -9.98
N GLU A 152 -0.75 -5.34 -10.67
CA GLU A 152 0.38 -6.26 -10.90
C GLU A 152 1.01 -5.90 -12.26
N PRO A 153 2.10 -5.10 -12.27
CA PRO A 153 2.72 -4.65 -13.50
C PRO A 153 3.49 -5.76 -14.21
N THR A 154 3.64 -5.65 -15.54
CA THR A 154 4.69 -6.39 -16.24
C THR A 154 6.06 -5.74 -16.05
N PRO A 155 7.17 -6.45 -16.34
CA PRO A 155 8.51 -5.87 -16.26
C PRO A 155 8.75 -4.64 -17.14
N SER A 156 7.88 -4.39 -18.12
CA SER A 156 7.95 -3.22 -19.01
C SER A 156 7.14 -2.02 -18.51
N PHE A 157 6.39 -2.17 -17.43
CA PHE A 157 5.62 -1.07 -16.85
C PHE A 157 6.56 -0.11 -16.13
N ASP A 158 6.39 1.19 -16.36
CA ASP A 158 7.18 2.22 -15.68
C ASP A 158 6.74 2.33 -14.21
N ILE A 159 7.52 1.71 -13.33
CA ILE A 159 7.33 1.78 -11.88
C ILE A 159 8.21 2.85 -11.23
N ASP A 160 8.93 3.69 -11.96
CA ASP A 160 9.95 4.58 -11.37
C ASP A 160 9.35 5.73 -10.57
N LYS A 161 8.07 6.04 -10.78
CA LYS A 161 7.38 7.17 -10.13
C LYS A 161 6.15 6.75 -9.35
N THR A 162 6.01 5.45 -9.11
CA THR A 162 4.81 4.90 -8.50
C THR A 162 5.17 4.26 -7.18
N THR A 163 4.39 4.54 -6.14
CA THR A 163 4.50 3.83 -4.87
C THR A 163 4.32 2.33 -5.11
N VAL A 164 5.20 1.52 -4.55
CA VAL A 164 5.15 0.06 -4.72
C VAL A 164 4.95 -0.65 -3.39
N ILE A 165 4.17 -1.72 -3.40
CA ILE A 165 4.03 -2.67 -2.32
C ILE A 165 4.86 -3.90 -2.66
N MET A 166 5.81 -4.22 -1.80
CA MET A 166 6.69 -5.38 -1.90
C MET A 166 6.30 -6.39 -0.83
N ASP A 167 5.78 -7.55 -1.25
CA ASP A 167 5.47 -8.67 -0.36
C ASP A 167 6.72 -9.12 0.44
N GLY A 168 6.54 -9.52 1.69
CA GLY A 168 7.63 -9.94 2.57
C GLY A 168 8.42 -11.16 2.05
N ARG A 169 7.94 -11.90 1.06
CA ARG A 169 8.65 -13.02 0.42
C ARG A 169 9.41 -12.61 -0.84
N HIS A 170 9.36 -11.34 -1.24
CA HIS A 170 10.05 -10.86 -2.42
C HIS A 170 11.55 -11.17 -2.34
N THR A 171 12.15 -11.66 -3.42
CA THR A 171 13.53 -12.19 -3.41
C THR A 171 14.61 -11.12 -3.23
N MET A 172 14.28 -9.85 -3.45
CA MET A 172 15.14 -8.72 -3.09
C MET A 172 15.30 -8.55 -1.57
N ILE A 173 14.40 -9.12 -0.77
CA ILE A 173 14.47 -9.06 0.69
C ILE A 173 15.36 -10.20 1.19
N GLN A 174 16.49 -9.83 1.77
CA GLN A 174 17.46 -10.76 2.33
C GLN A 174 17.21 -10.96 3.82
N TYR A 175 16.86 -12.18 4.19
CA TYR A 175 16.71 -12.59 5.57
C TYR A 175 17.90 -13.43 6.02
N ASP A 176 18.35 -13.24 7.26
CA ASP A 176 19.27 -14.19 7.87
C ASP A 176 18.56 -15.51 8.26
N SER A 177 19.33 -16.48 8.75
CA SER A 177 18.83 -17.81 9.15
C SER A 177 17.92 -17.80 10.39
N LYS A 178 17.71 -16.65 11.02
CA LYS A 178 16.85 -16.52 12.21
C LYS A 178 15.41 -16.17 11.87
N TRP A 179 15.10 -15.90 10.60
CA TRP A 179 13.74 -15.71 10.14
C TRP A 179 13.11 -17.03 9.74
N ASP A 180 11.89 -17.25 10.23
CA ASP A 180 11.08 -18.39 9.89
C ASP A 180 10.05 -17.96 8.82
N GLY A 181 9.87 -18.81 7.80
CA GLY A 181 8.72 -18.70 6.91
C GLY A 181 7.51 -19.26 7.65
N SER A 182 6.50 -18.44 7.92
CA SER A 182 5.34 -18.88 8.68
C SER A 182 4.23 -19.44 7.79
N GLN A 183 3.24 -20.06 8.43
CA GLN A 183 1.91 -20.19 7.86
C GLN A 183 1.39 -18.77 7.53
N TYR A 184 0.52 -18.62 6.54
CA TYR A 184 0.02 -17.32 6.02
C TYR A 184 0.95 -16.54 5.10
N GLU A 185 2.00 -17.16 4.56
CA GLU A 185 2.87 -16.53 3.57
C GLU A 185 3.69 -15.32 4.08
N LEU A 186 3.91 -15.26 5.39
CA LEU A 186 4.63 -14.17 6.04
C LEU A 186 6.04 -14.58 6.46
N ARG A 187 6.86 -13.58 6.73
CA ARG A 187 8.18 -13.75 7.35
C ARG A 187 8.11 -13.25 8.78
N THR A 188 8.55 -14.08 9.72
CA THR A 188 8.49 -13.74 11.15
C THR A 188 9.76 -14.18 11.86
N THR A 189 10.10 -13.51 12.95
CA THR A 189 11.19 -13.91 13.84
C THR A 189 10.92 -13.47 15.26
N ASN A 190 11.15 -14.37 16.21
CA ASN A 190 11.23 -14.04 17.64
C ASN A 190 12.68 -14.07 18.14
N LYS A 191 13.65 -14.46 17.31
CA LYS A 191 15.05 -14.62 17.70
C LYS A 191 15.72 -13.26 17.82
N THR A 192 16.40 -13.00 18.92
CA THR A 192 17.12 -11.75 19.13
C THR A 192 18.28 -11.61 18.12
N GLN A 193 18.52 -10.39 17.64
CA GLN A 193 19.49 -10.07 16.59
C GLN A 193 19.19 -10.77 15.25
N ALA A 194 17.93 -11.10 14.96
CA ALA A 194 17.52 -11.49 13.61
C ALA A 194 17.51 -10.27 12.69
N LYS A 195 18.01 -10.43 11.47
CA LYS A 195 18.28 -9.33 10.54
C LYS A 195 17.58 -9.51 9.20
N MET A 196 17.00 -8.42 8.70
CA MET A 196 16.50 -8.27 7.33
C MET A 196 17.27 -7.13 6.65
N ILE A 197 17.65 -7.32 5.39
CA ILE A 197 18.25 -6.29 4.53
C ILE A 197 17.45 -6.18 3.22
N LEU A 198 17.20 -4.95 2.79
CA LEU A 198 16.64 -4.64 1.47
C LEU A 198 17.44 -3.49 0.84
N ASP A 199 17.90 -3.69 -0.38
CA ASP A 199 18.32 -2.59 -1.25
C ASP A 199 17.10 -2.14 -2.08
N PHE A 200 16.76 -0.85 -2.03
CA PHE A 200 15.59 -0.29 -2.70
C PHE A 200 15.91 1.01 -3.43
N ASN A 201 15.12 1.36 -4.44
CA ASN A 201 15.19 2.66 -5.10
C ASN A 201 13.90 3.45 -4.81
N GLY A 202 14.01 4.55 -4.08
CA GLY A 202 12.86 5.30 -3.59
C GLY A 202 13.24 6.50 -2.72
N THR A 203 12.28 6.99 -1.95
CA THR A 203 12.37 8.17 -1.07
C THR A 203 12.01 7.84 0.37
N SER A 204 11.14 6.86 0.61
CA SER A 204 10.75 6.43 1.95
C SER A 204 10.37 4.95 1.94
N VAL A 205 10.38 4.32 3.13
CA VAL A 205 9.89 2.96 3.33
C VAL A 205 8.97 2.90 4.55
N ARG A 206 7.80 2.30 4.36
CA ARG A 206 6.86 1.95 5.42
C ARG A 206 6.90 0.44 5.68
N TRP A 207 7.01 0.07 6.94
CA TRP A 207 6.98 -1.32 7.38
C TRP A 207 5.59 -1.73 7.86
N VAL A 208 4.93 -2.65 7.14
CA VAL A 208 3.66 -3.23 7.56
C VAL A 208 3.89 -4.65 8.08
N ALA A 209 3.59 -4.82 9.36
CA ALA A 209 3.67 -6.10 10.06
C ALA A 209 2.30 -6.78 10.12
N PHE A 210 2.33 -8.07 10.37
CA PHE A 210 1.14 -8.87 10.63
C PHE A 210 1.30 -9.63 11.95
N TRP A 211 0.26 -9.67 12.75
CA TRP A 211 0.20 -10.50 13.95
C TRP A 211 -1.02 -11.41 13.89
N HIS A 212 -0.86 -12.63 14.40
CA HIS A 212 -1.93 -13.61 14.55
C HIS A 212 -2.05 -14.04 16.01
N ARG A 213 -3.25 -14.38 16.47
CA ARG A 213 -3.52 -14.78 17.87
C ARG A 213 -2.71 -15.95 18.40
N SER A 214 -2.12 -16.77 17.53
CA SER A 214 -1.22 -17.86 17.92
C SER A 214 0.21 -17.39 18.24
N MET A 215 0.54 -16.13 17.97
CA MET A 215 1.83 -15.52 18.25
C MET A 215 1.83 -14.86 19.63
N ALA A 216 3.02 -14.69 20.21
CA ALA A 216 3.16 -13.93 21.45
C ALA A 216 2.67 -12.48 21.26
N ALA A 217 2.00 -11.92 22.27
CA ALA A 217 1.38 -10.61 22.22
C ALA A 217 2.07 -9.56 23.11
N GLY A 218 3.11 -9.94 23.88
CA GLY A 218 3.80 -9.02 24.78
C GLY A 218 4.65 -7.99 24.02
N SER A 219 4.82 -6.78 24.56
CA SER A 219 5.59 -5.73 23.90
C SER A 219 7.04 -6.14 23.62
N SER A 220 7.59 -5.77 22.47
CA SER A 220 8.97 -6.06 22.05
C SER A 220 9.63 -4.80 21.48
N MET A 221 10.87 -4.90 20.99
CA MET A 221 11.57 -3.82 20.32
C MET A 221 12.34 -4.31 19.10
N ALA A 222 12.55 -3.40 18.16
CA ALA A 222 13.42 -3.60 17.02
C ALA A 222 14.12 -2.28 16.68
N SER A 223 15.07 -2.33 15.76
CA SER A 223 15.73 -1.14 15.25
C SER A 223 15.90 -1.22 13.75
N TRP A 224 15.89 -0.07 13.09
CA TRP A 224 16.16 0.04 11.66
C TRP A 224 17.20 1.12 11.38
N ARG A 225 17.84 1.05 10.23
CA ARG A 225 18.63 2.15 9.64
C ARG A 225 18.50 2.14 8.13
N VAL A 226 18.67 3.31 7.53
CA VAL A 226 18.81 3.47 6.09
C VAL A 226 20.22 3.96 5.79
N ASP A 227 20.92 3.29 4.88
CA ASP A 227 22.31 3.57 4.52
C ASP A 227 23.24 3.56 5.76
N ASP A 228 24.14 4.54 5.86
CA ASP A 228 25.10 4.69 6.95
C ASP A 228 24.55 5.47 8.15
N SER A 229 23.22 5.68 8.23
CA SER A 229 22.61 6.34 9.38
C SER A 229 22.72 5.51 10.66
N ALA A 230 22.59 6.20 11.80
CA ALA A 230 22.50 5.53 13.10
C ALA A 230 21.20 4.74 13.21
N PHE A 231 21.26 3.60 13.90
CA PHE A 231 20.06 2.79 14.16
C PHE A 231 19.03 3.57 14.98
N GLN A 232 17.79 3.55 14.50
CA GLN A 232 16.61 4.08 15.17
C GLN A 232 15.83 2.93 15.79
N THR A 233 15.59 2.98 17.10
CA THR A 233 14.82 1.97 17.82
C THR A 233 13.33 2.31 17.77
N PHE A 234 12.49 1.30 17.59
CA PHE A 234 11.04 1.41 17.68
C PHE A 234 10.46 0.26 18.52
N ASN A 235 9.31 0.52 19.11
CA ASN A 235 8.60 -0.44 19.95
C ASN A 235 7.63 -1.26 19.09
N LEU A 236 7.54 -2.55 19.38
CA LEU A 236 6.43 -3.39 18.92
C LEU A 236 5.42 -3.41 20.07
N PRO A 237 4.30 -2.67 19.98
CA PRO A 237 3.37 -2.56 21.10
C PRO A 237 2.77 -3.93 21.44
N ALA A 238 2.43 -4.11 22.72
CA ALA A 238 1.67 -5.27 23.14
C ALA A 238 0.29 -5.26 22.47
N ILE A 239 -0.23 -6.43 22.14
CA ILE A 239 -1.58 -6.59 21.57
C ILE A 239 -2.50 -7.08 22.68
N ASP A 240 -3.65 -6.43 22.81
CA ASP A 240 -4.70 -6.88 23.71
C ASP A 240 -5.38 -8.11 23.11
N THR A 241 -5.20 -9.25 23.75
CA THR A 241 -5.79 -10.53 23.34
C THR A 241 -7.05 -10.87 24.12
N THR A 242 -7.62 -9.93 24.88
CA THR A 242 -8.86 -10.15 25.63
C THR A 242 -10.10 -10.11 24.73
N ASP A 243 -9.98 -9.54 23.53
CA ASP A 243 -11.00 -9.56 22.50
C ASP A 243 -10.92 -10.87 21.70
N ASP A 244 -11.90 -11.77 21.92
CA ASP A 244 -11.94 -13.09 21.30
C ASP A 244 -12.12 -13.04 19.77
N ASP A 245 -12.61 -11.92 19.23
CA ASP A 245 -12.92 -11.75 17.81
C ASP A 245 -11.69 -11.35 16.97
N THR A 246 -10.63 -10.84 17.59
CA THR A 246 -9.41 -10.42 16.87
C THR A 246 -8.52 -11.63 16.55
N VAL A 247 -8.68 -12.20 15.35
CA VAL A 247 -7.87 -13.34 14.88
C VAL A 247 -6.48 -12.91 14.41
N TYR A 248 -6.41 -11.76 13.72
CA TYR A 248 -5.18 -11.19 13.17
C TYR A 248 -5.28 -9.67 13.08
N LEU A 249 -4.13 -9.03 12.88
CA LEU A 249 -4.01 -7.57 12.87
C LEU A 249 -2.84 -7.15 11.97
N GLU A 250 -3.05 -6.19 11.07
CA GLU A 250 -1.99 -5.57 10.27
C GLU A 250 -1.64 -4.19 10.83
N ASP A 251 -0.37 -3.98 11.11
CA ASP A 251 0.12 -2.86 11.91
C ASP A 251 1.29 -2.16 11.21
N GLN A 252 1.24 -0.84 11.09
CA GLN A 252 2.37 -0.06 10.61
C GLN A 252 3.35 0.16 11.78
N LEU A 253 4.48 -0.53 11.76
CA LEU A 253 5.45 -0.45 12.85
C LEU A 253 6.29 0.81 12.80
N PHE A 254 6.70 1.21 11.59
CA PHE A 254 7.42 2.46 11.36
C PHE A 254 7.32 2.90 9.89
N GLU A 255 7.67 4.16 9.68
CA GLU A 255 7.91 4.78 8.39
C GLU A 255 9.19 5.60 8.51
N THR A 256 10.05 5.52 7.50
CA THR A 256 11.29 6.30 7.49
C THR A 256 10.98 7.76 7.19
N SER A 257 11.84 8.68 7.60
CA SER A 257 11.83 10.04 7.03
C SER A 257 12.11 10.00 5.54
N ASP A 258 11.72 11.05 4.81
CA ASP A 258 12.06 11.19 3.40
C ASP A 258 13.57 11.31 3.16
N PHE A 259 14.04 10.66 2.11
CA PHE A 259 15.37 10.75 1.55
C PHE A 259 15.29 11.25 0.10
N PRO A 260 16.38 11.81 -0.47
CA PRO A 260 16.44 12.09 -1.89
C PRO A 260 16.19 10.83 -2.72
N PHE A 261 15.42 10.92 -3.81
CA PHE A 261 15.15 9.76 -4.66
C PHE A 261 16.45 9.12 -5.15
N GLY A 262 16.64 7.84 -4.86
CA GLY A 262 17.81 7.08 -5.28
C GLY A 262 17.89 5.68 -4.66
N GLU A 263 19.04 5.05 -4.86
CA GLU A 263 19.35 3.74 -4.27
C GLU A 263 19.70 3.90 -2.79
N HIS A 264 19.04 3.10 -1.97
CA HIS A 264 19.16 3.07 -0.52
C HIS A 264 19.20 1.64 -0.01
N ARG A 265 19.74 1.46 1.20
CA ARG A 265 19.79 0.18 1.90
C ARG A 265 19.08 0.26 3.25
N LEU A 266 17.96 -0.45 3.37
CA LEU A 266 17.27 -0.66 4.64
C LEU A 266 17.85 -1.88 5.37
N GLU A 267 18.20 -1.72 6.64
CA GLU A 267 18.53 -2.81 7.55
C GLU A 267 17.63 -2.77 8.78
N VAL A 268 16.98 -3.89 9.10
CA VAL A 268 16.12 -4.03 10.28
C VAL A 268 16.59 -5.19 11.16
N VAL A 269 16.64 -4.95 12.47
CA VAL A 269 17.14 -5.90 13.46
C VAL A 269 16.13 -6.06 14.60
N HIS A 270 15.73 -7.29 14.88
CA HIS A 270 14.89 -7.60 16.04
C HIS A 270 15.73 -7.58 17.33
N LEU A 271 15.29 -6.81 18.34
CA LEU A 271 16.01 -6.63 19.60
C LEU A 271 15.33 -7.32 20.78
N GLY A 272 14.08 -7.74 20.63
CA GLY A 272 13.31 -8.36 21.69
C GLY A 272 13.70 -9.81 22.00
N PRO A 273 13.32 -10.29 23.19
CA PRO A 273 13.46 -11.70 23.57
C PRO A 273 12.41 -12.58 22.88
N GLU A 274 12.70 -13.89 22.78
CA GLU A 274 11.88 -14.88 22.08
C GLU A 274 10.48 -15.10 22.66
N SER A 275 10.23 -14.69 23.90
CA SER A 275 8.95 -14.83 24.60
C SER A 275 7.97 -13.67 24.38
N LEU A 276 8.39 -12.61 23.66
CA LEU A 276 7.56 -11.42 23.40
C LEU A 276 7.13 -11.38 21.92
N ARG A 277 6.36 -10.34 21.53
CA ARG A 277 5.80 -10.18 20.19
C ARG A 277 6.91 -10.32 19.14
N PRO A 278 6.77 -11.26 18.19
CA PRO A 278 7.76 -11.42 17.13
C PRO A 278 7.76 -10.21 16.20
N LEU A 279 8.92 -9.93 15.60
CA LEU A 279 8.99 -9.06 14.44
C LEU A 279 8.48 -9.83 13.23
N SER A 280 7.54 -9.26 12.51
CA SER A 280 6.99 -9.84 11.27
C SER A 280 7.02 -8.83 10.15
N LEU A 281 7.12 -9.32 8.92
CA LEU A 281 6.93 -8.54 7.72
C LEU A 281 5.80 -9.15 6.89
N HIS A 282 4.74 -8.36 6.69
CA HIS A 282 3.74 -8.65 5.68
C HIS A 282 4.18 -8.07 4.34
N HIS A 283 4.37 -6.76 4.29
CA HIS A 283 4.85 -6.08 3.11
C HIS A 283 5.55 -4.76 3.47
N LEU A 284 6.34 -4.26 2.53
CA LEU A 284 6.92 -2.92 2.56
C LEU A 284 6.17 -2.04 1.57
N VAL A 285 5.93 -0.78 1.92
CA VAL A 285 5.50 0.24 0.98
C VAL A 285 6.71 1.13 0.71
N ILE A 286 7.09 1.26 -0.56
CA ILE A 286 8.25 2.06 -0.98
C ILE A 286 7.73 3.19 -1.86
N GLU A 287 7.91 4.43 -1.40
CA GLU A 287 7.53 5.60 -2.18
C GLU A 287 8.67 5.98 -3.11
N LYS A 288 8.34 6.26 -4.39
CA LYS A 288 9.33 6.52 -5.44
C LYS A 288 9.30 7.93 -6.02
N SER A 289 8.36 8.75 -5.60
CA SER A 289 8.38 10.18 -5.89
C SER A 289 8.39 10.92 -4.59
N ALA A 290 9.16 11.99 -4.50
CA ALA A 290 8.99 12.94 -3.41
C ALA A 290 7.51 13.34 -3.42
N GLN A 291 6.77 12.96 -2.38
CA GLN A 291 5.46 13.55 -2.19
C GLN A 291 5.71 15.05 -2.14
N VAL A 292 5.08 15.80 -3.04
CA VAL A 292 4.92 17.22 -2.83
C VAL A 292 3.96 17.29 -1.66
N HIS A 293 4.47 17.17 -0.43
CA HIS A 293 3.72 17.50 0.76
C HIS A 293 3.25 18.92 0.51
N LEU A 294 1.96 19.06 0.19
CA LEU A 294 1.29 20.34 0.17
C LEU A 294 1.36 20.80 1.63
N GLY A 295 2.44 21.52 1.96
CA GLY A 295 2.65 22.05 3.28
C GLY A 295 1.36 22.71 3.76
N PRO A 296 1.09 22.70 5.08
CA PRO A 296 -0.19 23.14 5.62
C PRO A 296 -0.57 24.46 4.96
N SER A 297 -1.68 24.42 4.21
CA SER A 297 -2.17 25.57 3.46
C SER A 297 -2.10 26.79 4.38
N PRO A 298 -1.40 27.87 4.01
CA PRO A 298 -1.16 28.98 4.91
C PRO A 298 -2.52 29.43 5.44
N SER A 299 -2.70 29.32 6.76
CA SER A 299 -3.93 29.77 7.42
C SER A 299 -4.26 31.17 6.91
N PRO A 300 -5.51 31.46 6.53
CA PRO A 300 -5.88 32.76 5.96
C PRO A 300 -5.49 33.85 6.97
N SER A 301 -4.39 34.54 6.68
CA SER A 301 -3.95 35.68 7.47
C SER A 301 -5.03 36.74 7.38
N THR A 302 -5.66 37.01 8.52
CA THR A 302 -6.65 38.08 8.67
C THR A 302 -5.95 39.40 8.37
N SER A 303 -6.17 39.92 7.16
CA SER A 303 -5.63 41.20 6.72
C SER A 303 -6.31 42.33 7.47
N SER A 304 -5.65 42.85 8.50
CA SER A 304 -5.97 44.17 9.04
C SER A 304 -5.47 45.21 8.03
N GLY A 305 -6.43 45.90 7.42
CA GLY A 305 -6.17 46.91 6.39
C GLY A 305 -5.32 48.06 6.93
N SER A 306 -4.21 48.33 6.26
CA SER A 306 -3.51 49.61 6.31
C SER A 306 -3.29 50.14 4.88
N ILE A 307 -3.53 51.45 4.76
CA ILE A 307 -3.67 52.26 3.55
C ILE A 307 -2.29 52.49 2.88
N PRO A 308 -2.22 52.66 1.55
CA PRO A 308 -0.97 52.57 0.79
C PRO A 308 -0.19 53.87 0.77
N SER A 309 1.15 53.77 0.69
CA SER A 309 2.02 54.84 0.21
C SER A 309 3.05 54.24 -0.73
N GLY A 310 3.04 54.72 -1.97
CA GLY A 310 3.72 54.11 -3.08
C GLY A 310 5.22 54.40 -3.18
N HIS A 311 5.91 53.52 -3.90
CA HIS A 311 7.06 53.89 -4.71
C HIS A 311 7.30 52.86 -5.81
N SER A 312 7.49 53.36 -7.03
CA SER A 312 7.78 52.66 -8.27
C SER A 312 9.28 52.35 -8.38
N THR A 313 9.66 51.19 -8.93
CA THR A 313 10.43 51.06 -10.20
C THR A 313 10.83 49.59 -10.51
N PRO A 314 11.10 49.27 -11.79
CA PRO A 314 11.20 47.90 -12.32
C PRO A 314 12.65 47.46 -12.56
N THR A 315 12.93 46.15 -12.48
CA THR A 315 14.09 45.59 -13.20
C THR A 315 14.00 44.07 -13.40
N ASN A 316 13.98 43.71 -14.69
CA ASN A 316 14.67 42.62 -15.40
C ASN A 316 14.55 41.16 -14.94
N ASN A 317 13.91 40.38 -15.83
CA ASN A 317 14.46 39.22 -16.55
C ASN A 317 15.63 38.48 -15.91
N ASP A 318 15.43 37.19 -15.63
CA ASP A 318 16.39 36.18 -16.08
C ASP A 318 15.68 34.84 -16.36
N GLU A 319 15.73 34.46 -17.64
CA GLU A 319 15.45 33.13 -18.15
C GLU A 319 16.61 32.21 -17.77
N SER A 320 16.35 31.08 -17.11
CA SER A 320 17.30 29.97 -17.10
C SER A 320 16.60 28.67 -17.49
N ASN A 321 16.71 28.38 -18.79
CA ASN A 321 16.64 27.04 -19.35
C ASN A 321 17.68 26.13 -18.67
N GLY A 322 17.26 24.94 -18.26
CA GLY A 322 18.16 23.90 -17.72
C GLY A 322 17.60 22.50 -17.99
N LEU A 323 17.94 21.96 -19.17
CA LEU A 323 17.64 20.61 -19.62
C LEU A 323 18.48 19.55 -18.89
N SER A 324 17.90 18.35 -18.81
CA SER A 324 18.55 17.04 -19.01
C SER A 324 19.48 16.50 -17.92
N GLN A 325 19.05 15.41 -17.28
CA GLN A 325 19.86 14.19 -17.21
C GLN A 325 18.96 12.95 -17.18
N GLY A 326 19.01 12.16 -18.25
CA GLY A 326 18.39 10.85 -18.33
C GLY A 326 19.20 9.84 -17.53
N ALA A 327 18.62 9.32 -16.45
CA ALA A 327 19.14 8.16 -15.76
C ALA A 327 18.88 6.91 -16.60
N LYS A 328 19.92 6.07 -16.76
CA LYS A 328 19.84 4.74 -17.34
C LYS A 328 19.71 3.75 -16.19
N ILE A 329 18.62 2.99 -16.15
CA ILE A 329 18.41 1.93 -15.17
C ILE A 329 19.30 0.74 -15.53
N ALA A 330 20.03 0.23 -14.55
CA ALA A 330 20.70 -1.06 -14.62
C ALA A 330 19.71 -2.15 -14.19
N ILE A 331 19.29 -3.01 -15.12
CA ILE A 331 18.52 -4.22 -14.79
C ILE A 331 19.53 -5.28 -14.33
N GLY A 332 19.57 -5.52 -13.02
CA GLY A 332 20.28 -6.67 -12.45
C GLY A 332 19.53 -7.96 -12.78
N VAL A 333 19.98 -8.68 -13.82
CA VAL A 333 19.51 -10.04 -14.10
C VAL A 333 20.23 -10.98 -13.15
N SER A 334 19.53 -11.46 -12.12
CA SER A 334 20.02 -12.54 -11.25
C SER A 334 19.80 -13.87 -11.96
N THR A 335 20.88 -14.46 -12.49
CA THR A 335 20.85 -15.85 -12.96
C THR A 335 21.16 -16.76 -11.78
N SER A 336 20.15 -17.44 -11.26
CA SER A 336 20.37 -18.57 -10.34
C SER A 336 21.01 -19.72 -11.13
N ILE A 337 22.28 -19.98 -10.88
CA ILE A 337 22.96 -21.19 -11.36
C ILE A 337 22.38 -22.36 -10.58
N VAL A 338 21.63 -23.22 -11.26
CA VAL A 338 21.26 -24.53 -10.72
C VAL A 338 22.50 -25.40 -10.83
N ASP A 339 23.14 -25.68 -9.70
CA ASP A 339 24.17 -26.70 -9.65
C ASP A 339 23.51 -28.07 -9.89
N GLU A 340 23.66 -28.54 -11.13
CA GLU A 340 23.34 -29.89 -11.57
C GLU A 340 24.41 -30.84 -10.99
N ASN A 341 24.34 -31.11 -9.68
CA ASN A 341 25.12 -32.18 -9.08
C ASN A 341 24.19 -33.26 -8.54
N GLY A 342 23.93 -34.23 -9.43
CA GLY A 342 23.30 -35.49 -9.08
C GLY A 342 24.17 -36.27 -8.09
N SER A 343 23.57 -36.74 -7.01
CA SER A 343 24.05 -37.92 -6.29
C SER A 343 22.86 -38.74 -5.81
N ASN A 344 22.54 -39.75 -6.61
CA ASN A 344 21.72 -40.88 -6.18
C ASN A 344 22.54 -41.72 -5.21
N HIS A 345 22.12 -41.78 -3.95
CA HIS A 345 22.47 -42.90 -3.08
C HIS A 345 21.20 -43.52 -2.51
N SER A 346 20.74 -44.56 -3.21
CA SER A 346 19.99 -45.66 -2.63
C SER A 346 20.95 -46.51 -1.80
N LYS A 347 20.55 -46.89 -0.59
CA LYS A 347 20.96 -48.14 0.08
C LYS A 347 19.91 -48.54 1.11
N LEU A 348 19.31 -49.70 0.79
CA LEU A 348 18.65 -50.75 1.59
C LEU A 348 18.18 -50.43 3.00
#